data_AF-H9EY75-F1
#
_entry.id   AF-H9EY75-F1
#
_cell.length_a   1.000
_cell.length_b   1.000
_cell.length_c   1.000
_cell.angle_alpha   90.00
_cell.angle_beta   90.00
_cell.angle_gamma   90.00
#
_symmetry.space_group_name_H-M   'P 1'
#
loop_
_entity.id
_entity.type
_entity.pdbx_description
1 polymer ?
#
loop_
_entity_poly.entity_id
_entity_poly.type
_entity_poly.pdbx_seq_one_letter_code
_entity_poly.pdbx_strand_id
1 'polypeptide(L)' 'MVKQIESKAAFQEALNTAGDKLVVVDFSATWCGPCKMIKPFFHSLSEKYSNVVFFEVDVDDGQDVAS' A
#
# COMPACT_ATOMS: atom_id res chain seq x y z
N MET A 1 10.17 -1.30 -3.22
CA MET A 1 9.29 -2.46 -3.49
C MET A 1 8.02 -2.28 -2.68
N VAL A 2 6.87 -2.49 -3.31
CA VAL A 2 5.53 -2.31 -2.70
C VAL A 2 5.01 -3.67 -2.22
N LYS A 3 4.45 -3.75 -1.00
CA LYS A 3 3.82 -4.96 -0.47
C LYS A 3 2.29 -4.84 -0.53
N GLN A 4 1.64 -5.87 -1.07
CA GLN A 4 0.18 -6.01 -1.08
C GLN A 4 -0.33 -6.46 0.30
N ILE A 5 -1.44 -5.87 0.74
CA ILE A 5 -2.08 -6.12 2.03
C ILE A 5 -3.54 -6.48 1.80
N GLU A 6 -3.93 -7.68 2.23
CA GLU A 6 -5.24 -8.28 1.97
C GLU A 6 -6.11 -8.41 3.24
N SER A 7 -5.60 -8.01 4.41
CA SER A 7 -6.38 -8.07 5.66
C SER A 7 -5.90 -7.08 6.70
N LYS A 8 -6.77 -6.75 7.64
CA LYS A 8 -6.48 -5.86 8.78
C LYS A 8 -5.40 -6.41 9.69
N ALA A 9 -5.34 -7.74 9.87
CA ALA A 9 -4.30 -8.39 10.63
C ALA A 9 -2.92 -8.19 9.97
N ALA A 10 -2.83 -8.46 8.67
CA ALA A 10 -1.60 -8.25 7.90
C ALA A 10 -1.20 -6.77 7.86
N PHE A 11 -2.17 -5.86 7.78
CA PHE A 11 -1.92 -4.42 7.84
C PHE A 11 -1.31 -4.00 9.17
N GLN A 12 -1.90 -4.44 10.29
CA GLN A 12 -1.40 -4.12 11.62
C GLN A 12 0.01 -4.68 11.87
N GLU A 13 0.27 -5.92 11.44
CA GLU A 13 1.61 -6.52 11.51
C GLU A 13 2.63 -5.73 10.66
N ALA A 14 2.23 -5.32 9.46
CA ALA A 14 3.09 -4.56 8.57
C ALA A 14 3.43 -3.16 9.14
N LEU A 15 2.47 -2.50 9.78
CA LEU A 15 2.69 -1.24 10.50
C LEU A 15 3.63 -1.42 11.70
N ASN A 16 3.42 -2.46 12.52
CA ASN A 16 4.30 -2.75 13.65
C ASN A 16 5.74 -3.04 13.19
N THR A 17 5.89 -3.72 12.04
CA THR A 17 7.21 -4.04 11.46
C THR A 17 7.90 -2.82 10.86
N ALA A 18 7.15 -1.81 10.40
CA ALA A 18 7.72 -0.60 9.84
C ALA A 18 8.49 0.24 10.89
N GLY A 19 8.17 0.08 12.17
CA GLY A 19 8.77 0.84 13.27
C GLY A 19 8.49 2.35 13.10
N ASP A 20 9.54 3.17 13.21
CA ASP A 20 9.43 4.63 13.09
C ASP A 20 9.50 5.14 11.63
N LYS A 21 9.55 4.24 10.65
CA LYS A 21 9.60 4.64 9.23
C LYS A 21 8.27 5.23 8.80
N LEU A 22 8.32 6.23 7.92
CA LEU A 22 7.13 6.70 7.23
C LEU A 22 6.52 5.56 6.42
N VAL A 23 5.20 5.40 6.55
CA VAL A 23 4.41 4.43 5.77
C VAL A 23 3.50 5.20 4.82
N VAL A 24 3.49 4.81 3.55
CA VAL A 24 2.57 5.32 2.53
C VAL A 24 1.76 4.16 1.99
N VAL A 25 0.43 4.33 1.95
CA VAL A 25 -0.50 3.28 1.52
C VAL A 25 -1.31 3.79 0.33
N ASP A 26 -1.34 3.01 -0.74
CA ASP A 26 -2.24 3.23 -1.88
C ASP A 26 -3.47 2.33 -1.72
N PHE A 27 -4.64 2.94 -1.48
CA PHE A 27 -5.93 2.26 -1.49
C PHE A 27 -6.49 2.36 -2.91
N SER A 28 -6.46 1.25 -3.62
CA SER A 28 -6.72 1.18 -5.06
C SER A 28 -7.84 0.19 -5.37
N ALA A 29 -8.25 0.12 -6.64
CA ALA A 29 -9.13 -0.94 -7.12
C ALA A 29 -8.77 -1.31 -8.55
N THR A 30 -8.94 -2.58 -8.92
CA THR A 30 -8.70 -3.05 -10.30
C THR A 30 -9.57 -2.35 -11.35
N TRP A 31 -10.68 -1.73 -10.98
CA TRP A 31 -11.55 -0.97 -11.87
C TRP A 31 -11.32 0.56 -11.80
N CYS A 32 -10.47 1.03 -10.88
CA CYS A 32 -10.17 2.45 -10.73
C CYS A 32 -9.16 2.93 -11.79
N GLY A 33 -9.66 3.62 -12.81
CA GLY A 33 -8.84 4.21 -13.88
C GLY A 33 -7.75 5.16 -13.38
N PRO A 34 -8.07 6.17 -12.55
CA PRO A 34 -7.06 7.07 -11.96
C PRO A 34 -5.99 6.35 -11.15
N CYS A 35 -6.35 5.32 -10.39
CA CYS A 35 -5.42 4.53 -9.58
C CYS A 35 -4.39 3.82 -10.47
N LYS A 36 -4.83 3.22 -11.58
CA LYS A 36 -3.91 2.61 -12.57
C LYS A 36 -2.93 3.60 -13.16
N MET A 37 -3.33 4.85 -13.38
CA MET A 37 -2.45 5.88 -13.94
C MET A 37 -1.35 6.29 -12.96
N ILE A 38 -1.63 6.36 -11.65
CA ILE A 38 -0.64 6.77 -10.65
C ILE A 38 0.27 5.61 -10.21
N LYS A 39 -0.19 4.37 -10.32
CA LYS A 39 0.53 3.16 -9.85
C LYS A 39 2.00 3.07 -10.29
N PRO A 40 2.39 3.35 -11.55
CA PRO A 40 3.81 3.33 -11.94
C PRO A 40 4.65 4.34 -11.16
N PHE A 41 4.12 5.54 -10.90
CA PHE A 41 4.81 6.57 -10.13
C PHE A 41 4.93 6.18 -8.66
N PHE A 42 3.88 5.60 -8.07
CA PHE A 42 3.92 5.08 -6.71
C PHE A 42 5.01 4.01 -6.54
N HIS A 43 5.09 3.05 -7.48
CA HIS A 43 6.15 2.05 -7.50
C HIS A 43 7.54 2.67 -7.63
N SER A 44 7.73 3.65 -8.53
CA SER A 44 9.02 4.36 -8.67
C SER A 44 9.43 5.09 -7.38
N LEU A 45 8.49 5.68 -6.65
CA LEU A 45 8.77 6.29 -5.34
C LEU A 45 9.21 5.23 -4.31
N SER A 46 8.63 4.03 -4.35
CA SER A 46 9.01 2.90 -3.49
C SER A 46 10.42 2.37 -3.73
N GLU A 47 10.96 2.58 -4.94
CA GLU A 47 12.33 2.22 -5.29
C GLU A 47 13.30 3.35 -4.92
N LYS A 48 12.86 4.60 -5.08
CA LYS A 48 13.64 5.79 -4.76
C LYS A 48 13.86 5.98 -3.26
N TYR A 49 12.86 5.73 -2.43
CA TYR A 49 12.90 5.99 -0.99
C TYR A 49 12.97 4.69 -0.18
N SER A 50 14.18 4.16 0.00
CA SER A 50 14.42 2.93 0.78
C SER A 50 14.15 3.06 2.29
N ASN A 51 14.07 4.29 2.79
CA ASN A 51 13.73 4.61 4.18
C ASN A 51 12.22 4.78 4.42
N VAL A 52 11.39 4.64 3.38
CA VAL A 52 9.93 4.75 3.45
C VAL A 52 9.33 3.39 3.07
N VAL A 53 8.27 3.00 3.76
CA VAL A 53 7.57 1.74 3.51
C VAL A 53 6.33 2.02 2.66
N PHE A 54 6.15 1.26 1.60
CA PHE A 54 5.04 1.42 0.65
C PHE A 54 4.16 0.17 0.65
N PHE A 55 2.86 0.37 0.86
CA PHE A 55 1.85 -0.68 0.81
C PHE A 55 0.79 -0.37 -0.24
N GLU A 56 0.20 -1.43 -0.77
CA GLU A 56 -0.98 -1.35 -1.63
C GLU A 56 -2.09 -2.21 -1.01
N VAL A 57 -3.30 -1.66 -1.00
CA VAL A 57 -4.53 -2.35 -0.58
C VAL A 57 -5.50 -2.25 -1.73
N ASP A 58 -5.93 -3.39 -2.27
CA ASP A 58 -7.12 -3.40 -3.13
C ASP A 58 -8.36 -3.33 -2.24
N VAL A 59 -9.25 -2.35 -2.47
CA VAL A 59 -10.44 -2.13 -1.64
C VAL A 59 -11.50 -3.20 -1.84
N ASP A 60 -11.47 -3.96 -2.93
CA ASP A 60 -12.38 -5.07 -3.16
C ASP A 60 -11.95 -6.30 -2.34
N ASP A 61 -10.64 -6.54 -2.22
CA ASP A 61 -10.07 -7.69 -1.50
C ASP A 61 -9.80 -7.39 -0.02
N GLY A 62 -9.42 -6.15 0.31
CA GLY A 62 -9.07 -5.68 1.66
C GLY A 62 -10.14 -4.80 2.31
N GLN A 63 -11.42 -5.15 2.12
CA GLN A 63 -12.56 -4.35 2.62
C GLN A 63 -12.48 -4.03 4.13
N ASP A 64 -11.95 -4.95 4.93
CA ASP A 64 -11.79 -4.80 6.38
C ASP A 64 -10.71 -3.78 6.78
N VAL A 65 -9.79 -3.45 5.86
CA VAL A 65 -8.78 -2.40 6.00
C VAL A 65 -9.32 -1.05 5.54
N ALA A 66 -10.19 -1.04 4.53
CA ALA A 66 -10.76 0.16 3.92
C ALA A 66 -11.95 0.77 4.70
N SER A 67 -12.44 0.09 5.74
CA SER A 67 -13.61 0.47 6.55
C SER A 67 -13.29 0.97 7.95
#